data_AF-A0A7J8N073-F1
#
_entry.id   AF-A0A7J8N073-F1
#
_cell.length_a   1.000
_cell.length_b   1.000
_cell.length_c   1.000
_cell.angle_alpha   90.00
_cell.angle_beta   90.00
_cell.angle_gamma   90.00
#
_symmetry.space_group_name_H-M   'P 1'
#
loop_
_entity.id
_entity.type
_entity.pdbx_description
1 polymer ?
#
loop_
_entity_poly.entity_id
_entity_poly.type
_entity_poly.pdbx_seq_one_letter_code
_entity_poly.pdbx_strand_id
1 'polypeptide(L)'
;MGSPWYRVHTVILNDPGRLLSVHIMHTALVAGWAGSMALYELAVFYPSDPILDPMWRQRGTITNPGIWSYEGVARPLIVFSGLCFLAAIQSWKHDF
;
A
#
# COMPACT_ATOMS: atom_id res chain seq x y z
N MET A 1 30.02 -21.75 -4.35
CA MET A 1 30.07 -20.28 -4.46
C MET A 1 28.64 -19.78 -4.43
N GLY A 2 28.29 -18.86 -3.52
CA GLY A 2 26.91 -18.38 -3.38
C GLY A 2 26.45 -17.50 -4.54
N SER A 3 25.14 -17.26 -4.67
CA SER A 3 24.59 -16.36 -5.69
C SER A 3 25.09 -14.91 -5.49
N PRO A 4 25.37 -14.15 -6.57
CA PRO A 4 25.63 -12.71 -6.49
C PRO A 4 24.45 -11.94 -5.87
N TRP A 5 24.74 -10.83 -5.18
CA TRP A 5 23.74 -10.03 -4.44
C TRP A 5 22.54 -9.57 -5.29
N TYR A 6 22.76 -9.24 -6.56
CA TYR A 6 21.70 -8.78 -7.46
C TYR A 6 20.79 -9.92 -7.98
N ARG A 7 21.13 -11.18 -7.69
CA ARG A 7 20.36 -12.37 -8.09
C ARG A 7 19.64 -13.05 -6.94
N VAL A 8 19.64 -12.48 -5.73
CA VAL A 8 19.04 -13.14 -4.55
C VAL A 8 17.56 -13.51 -4.76
N HIS A 9 16.81 -12.74 -5.54
CA HIS A 9 15.41 -13.04 -5.85
C HIS A 9 15.21 -14.16 -6.87
N THR A 10 16.25 -14.68 -7.54
CA THR A 10 16.06 -15.81 -8.46
C THR A 10 15.74 -17.12 -7.73
N VAL A 11 15.92 -17.16 -6.41
CA VAL A 11 15.66 -18.35 -5.57
C VAL A 11 14.19 -18.80 -5.60
N ILE A 12 13.26 -17.87 -5.84
CA ILE A 12 11.81 -18.14 -5.83
C ILE A 12 11.25 -18.45 -7.23
N LEU A 13 12.05 -18.46 -8.29
CA LEU A 13 11.54 -18.64 -9.66
C LEU A 13 10.89 -20.01 -9.90
N ASN A 14 11.36 -21.04 -9.19
CA ASN A 14 10.83 -22.40 -9.29
C ASN A 14 9.99 -22.81 -8.06
N ASP A 15 9.61 -21.85 -7.22
CA ASP A 15 8.80 -22.08 -6.02
C ASP A 15 7.53 -21.21 -6.10
N PRO A 16 6.42 -21.76 -6.62
CA PRO A 16 5.21 -20.98 -6.86
C PRO A 16 4.55 -20.47 -5.56
N GLY A 17 4.69 -21.20 -4.44
CA GLY A 17 4.16 -20.78 -3.14
C GLY A 17 4.89 -19.55 -2.61
N ARG A 18 6.23 -19.58 -2.64
CA ARG A 18 7.05 -18.42 -2.25
C ARG A 18 6.96 -17.27 -3.24
N LEU A 19 6.82 -17.56 -4.53
CA LEU A 19 6.57 -16.54 -5.54
C LEU A 19 5.26 -15.80 -5.26
N LEU A 20 4.18 -16.51 -4.92
CA LEU A 20 2.92 -15.90 -4.50
C LEU A 20 3.09 -15.06 -3.23
N SER A 21 3.77 -15.59 -2.21
CA SER A 21 4.04 -14.88 -0.96
C SER A 21 4.71 -13.52 -1.19
N VAL A 22 5.75 -13.45 -2.03
CA VAL A 22 6.43 -12.17 -2.28
C VAL A 22 5.57 -11.18 -3.08
N HIS A 23 4.69 -11.66 -3.96
CA HIS A 23 3.75 -10.80 -4.68
C HIS A 23 2.70 -10.22 -3.72
N ILE A 24 2.21 -11.03 -2.78
CA ILE A 24 1.31 -10.58 -1.72
C ILE A 24 2.03 -9.56 -0.80
N MET A 25 3.30 -9.81 -0.44
CA MET A 25 4.11 -8.85 0.32
C MET A 25 4.28 -7.53 -0.43
N HIS A 26 4.62 -7.56 -1.72
CA HIS A 26 4.72 -6.35 -2.53
C HIS A 26 3.40 -5.59 -2.56
N THR A 27 2.28 -6.31 -2.70
CA THR A 27 0.93 -5.74 -2.65
C THR A 27 0.63 -5.08 -1.30
N ALA A 28 1.02 -5.72 -0.20
CA ALA A 28 0.88 -5.17 1.15
C ALA A 28 1.66 -3.86 1.31
N LEU A 29 2.89 -3.79 0.81
CA LEU A 29 3.73 -2.59 0.84
C LEU A 29 3.13 -1.45 0.02
N VAL A 30 2.66 -1.75 -1.19
CA VAL A 30 2.03 -0.74 -2.07
C VAL A 30 0.73 -0.22 -1.44
N ALA A 31 -0.12 -1.09 -0.89
CA ALA A 31 -1.34 -0.70 -0.22
C ALA A 31 -1.06 0.14 1.05
N GLY A 32 -0.06 -0.26 1.84
CA GLY A 32 0.36 0.47 3.03
C GLY A 32 0.87 1.86 2.68
N TRP A 33 1.74 1.97 1.68
CA TRP A 33 2.22 3.25 1.17
C TRP A 33 1.09 4.15 0.69
N ALA A 34 0.14 3.60 -0.09
CA ALA A 34 -1.01 4.36 -0.59
C ALA A 34 -1.90 4.89 0.55
N GLY A 35 -2.18 4.06 1.56
CA GLY A 35 -2.93 4.47 2.74
C GLY A 35 -2.21 5.54 3.57
N SER A 36 -0.91 5.35 3.82
CA SER A 36 -0.09 6.32 4.57
C SER A 36 0.03 7.66 3.83
N MET A 37 0.21 7.63 2.51
CA MET A 37 0.28 8.84 1.71
C MET A 37 -1.05 9.61 1.73
N ALA A 38 -2.18 8.91 1.62
CA ALA A 38 -3.50 9.53 1.70
C ALA A 38 -3.79 10.14 3.08
N LEU A 39 -3.41 9.46 4.18
CA LEU A 39 -3.53 10.02 5.53
C LEU A 39 -2.60 11.22 5.75
N TYR A 40 -1.38 11.16 5.22
CA TYR A 40 -0.44 12.26 5.29
C TYR A 40 -0.96 13.49 4.54
N GLU A 41 -1.40 13.34 3.30
CA GLU A 41 -1.99 14.44 2.51
C GLU A 41 -3.20 15.03 3.24
N LEU A 42 -4.08 14.19 3.80
CA LEU A 42 -5.23 14.68 4.58
C LEU A 42 -4.81 15.47 5.83
N ALA A 43 -3.74 15.06 6.51
CA ALA A 43 -3.29 15.71 7.74
C ALA A 43 -2.71 17.11 7.52
N VAL A 44 -2.17 17.39 6.32
CA VAL A 44 -1.55 18.69 5.98
C VAL A 44 -2.41 19.56 5.08
N PHE A 45 -3.53 19.04 4.58
CA PHE A 45 -4.37 19.72 3.61
C PHE A 45 -5.22 20.85 4.22
N TYR A 46 -5.27 22.00 3.53
CA TYR A 46 -6.00 23.20 3.97
C TYR A 46 -7.07 23.63 2.93
N PRO A 47 -8.36 23.33 3.15
CA PRO A 47 -9.40 23.53 2.12
C PRO A 47 -9.95 24.96 1.98
N SER A 48 -9.47 25.96 2.71
CA SER A 48 -10.21 27.22 2.86
C SER A 48 -10.21 28.13 1.62
N ASP A 49 -9.20 28.05 0.75
CA ASP A 49 -9.05 28.95 -0.40
C ASP A 49 -8.91 28.21 -1.75
N PRO A 50 -9.97 27.56 -2.27
CA PRO A 50 -9.89 26.69 -3.44
C PRO A 50 -9.58 27.41 -4.76
N ILE A 51 -9.74 28.74 -4.82
CA ILE A 51 -9.47 29.56 -6.02
C ILE A 51 -7.99 29.96 -6.09
N LEU A 52 -7.43 30.39 -4.96
CA LEU A 52 -6.07 30.94 -4.90
C LEU A 52 -5.04 29.90 -4.48
N ASP A 53 -5.46 28.88 -3.73
CA ASP A 53 -4.61 27.78 -3.29
C ASP A 53 -5.26 26.39 -3.53
N PRO A 54 -5.39 25.97 -4.80
CA PRO A 54 -6.06 24.72 -5.17
C PRO A 54 -5.23 23.44 -4.89
N MET A 55 -5.87 22.28 -5.07
CA MET A 55 -5.28 20.92 -4.96
C MET A 55 -3.90 20.72 -5.57
N TRP A 56 -3.62 21.24 -6.75
CA TRP A 56 -2.32 20.99 -7.37
C TRP A 56 -1.20 21.83 -6.73
N ARG A 57 -1.58 22.87 -5.95
CA ARG A 57 -0.68 23.62 -5.06
C ARG A 57 -0.59 23.01 -3.65
N GLN A 58 -1.70 22.48 -3.11
CA GLN A 58 -1.79 22.02 -1.71
C GLN A 58 -2.17 20.55 -1.47
N ARG A 59 -2.75 19.88 -2.46
CA ARG A 59 -3.28 18.50 -2.51
C ARG A 59 -4.51 18.25 -1.60
N GLY A 60 -5.73 18.22 -2.17
CA GLY A 60 -7.04 17.82 -1.57
C GLY A 60 -8.28 18.74 -1.87
N THR A 61 -9.58 18.44 -1.72
CA THR A 61 -10.48 17.26 -1.62
C THR A 61 -11.92 17.72 -2.06
N ILE A 62 -12.92 16.82 -2.11
CA ILE A 62 -14.36 17.11 -2.35
C ILE A 62 -15.17 16.93 -1.05
N THR A 63 -16.16 17.80 -0.77
CA THR A 63 -17.02 17.75 0.43
C THR A 63 -18.17 16.74 0.33
N ASN A 64 -18.31 15.92 1.39
CA ASN A 64 -19.38 14.94 1.74
C ASN A 64 -19.55 13.65 0.90
N PRO A 65 -18.63 12.67 1.03
CA PRO A 65 -18.71 11.37 0.35
C PRO A 65 -19.21 10.19 1.23
N GLY A 66 -19.62 10.42 2.48
CA GLY A 66 -20.04 9.33 3.39
C GLY A 66 -18.94 8.29 3.63
N ILE A 67 -19.25 6.99 3.48
CA ILE A 67 -18.28 5.90 3.70
C ILE A 67 -17.10 5.91 2.72
N TRP A 68 -17.22 6.59 1.58
CA TRP A 68 -16.18 6.70 0.56
C TRP A 68 -15.33 7.98 0.71
N SER A 69 -15.20 8.50 1.93
CA SER A 69 -14.32 9.63 2.22
C SER A 69 -12.85 9.31 2.04
N TYR A 70 -11.99 10.33 1.97
CA TYR A 70 -10.55 10.12 1.94
C TYR A 70 -10.08 9.27 3.13
N GLU A 71 -10.63 9.50 4.31
CA GLU A 71 -10.43 8.61 5.46
C GLU A 71 -11.01 7.22 5.23
N GLY A 72 -12.21 7.15 4.66
CA GLY A 72 -12.91 5.92 4.30
C GLY A 72 -12.20 5.08 3.25
N VAL A 73 -11.32 5.66 2.44
CA VAL A 73 -10.44 4.95 1.48
C VAL A 73 -9.09 4.63 2.12
N ALA A 74 -8.51 5.58 2.85
CA ALA A 74 -7.18 5.43 3.44
C ALA A 74 -7.12 4.38 4.56
N ARG A 75 -8.12 4.34 5.46
CA ARG A 75 -8.14 3.38 6.57
C ARG A 75 -8.28 1.93 6.09
N PRO A 76 -9.17 1.59 5.15
CA PRO A 76 -9.20 0.24 4.59
C PRO A 76 -7.92 -0.18 3.86
N LEU A 77 -7.20 0.74 3.19
CA LEU A 77 -5.90 0.42 2.59
C LEU A 77 -4.86 -0.01 3.64
N ILE A 78 -4.87 0.60 4.82
CA ILE A 78 -4.02 0.18 5.95
C ILE A 78 -4.44 -1.19 6.48
N VAL A 79 -5.74 -1.43 6.67
CA VAL A 79 -6.25 -2.74 7.13
C VAL A 79 -5.94 -3.84 6.10
N PHE A 80 -6.17 -3.58 4.83
CA PHE A 80 -5.87 -4.48 3.73
C PHE A 80 -4.37 -4.78 3.64
N SER A 81 -3.50 -3.77 3.80
CA SER A 81 -2.05 -3.97 3.90
C SER A 81 -1.68 -4.95 5.02
N GLY A 82 -2.26 -4.81 6.21
CA GLY A 82 -2.04 -5.72 7.33
C GLY A 82 -2.54 -7.16 7.05
N LEU A 83 -3.71 -7.31 6.43
CA LEU A 83 -4.24 -8.62 6.04
C LEU A 83 -3.35 -9.29 4.99
N CYS A 84 -2.90 -8.57 3.97
CA CYS A 84 -1.95 -9.07 2.98
C CYS A 84 -0.60 -9.43 3.60
N PHE A 85 -0.11 -8.66 4.57
CA PHE A 85 1.14 -8.97 5.26
C PHE A 85 1.06 -10.31 6.00
N LEU A 86 -0.04 -10.55 6.73
CA LEU A 86 -0.28 -11.84 7.39
C LEU A 86 -0.44 -12.98 6.38
N ALA A 87 -1.17 -12.75 5.28
CA ALA A 87 -1.32 -13.71 4.21
C ALA A 87 0.03 -14.06 3.55
N ALA A 88 0.92 -13.08 3.34
CA ALA A 88 2.26 -13.31 2.80
C ALA A 88 3.09 -14.22 3.72
N ILE A 89 3.02 -14.02 5.04
CA ILE A 89 3.69 -14.89 6.01
C ILE A 89 3.13 -16.31 5.94
N GLN A 90 1.81 -16.46 5.89
CA GLN A 90 1.17 -17.77 5.78
C GLN A 90 1.59 -18.49 4.50
N SER A 91 1.53 -17.81 3.35
CA SER A 91 1.95 -18.35 2.05
C SER A 91 3.45 -18.64 1.97
N TRP A 92 4.29 -18.02 2.79
CA TRP A 92 5.72 -18.34 2.86
C TRP A 92 6.01 -19.62 3.65
N LYS A 93 5.15 -19.90 4.65
CA LYS A 93 5.29 -21.04 5.57
C LYS A 93 4.69 -22.31 5.01
N HIS A 94 3.61 -22.20 4.25
CA HIS A 94 2.91 -23.33 3.67
C HIS A 94 3.20 -23.42 2.18
N ASP A 95 3.94 -24.44 1.79
CA ASP A 95 4.07 -24.85 0.40
C ASP A 95 2.75 -25.55 0.01
N PHE A 96 2.14 -25.16 -1.11
CA PHE A 96 0.91 -25.77 -1.63
C PHE A 96 1.18 -27.15 -2.24
#